data_AF-A0A954G3J8-F1
#
_entry.id   AF-A0A954G3J8-F1
#
_cell.length_a   1.000
_cell.length_b   1.000
_cell.length_c   1.000
_cell.angle_alpha   90.00
_cell.angle_beta   90.00
_cell.angle_gamma   90.00
#
_symmetry.space_group_name_H-M   'P 1'
#
loop_
_entity.id
_entity.type
_entity.pdbx_description
1 polymer ?
#
loop_
_entity_poly.entity_id
_entity_poly.type
_entity_poly.pdbx_seq_one_letter_code
_entity_poly.pdbx_strand_id
1 'polypeptide(L)'
;ELKGPLEVGEKMAMQIQLVNQGSAPATNVEFRVKIPKELVFLAAKAPVRYKQAGSYVSFETAQELPAKQALNFELSFAAQNKGDARVLVQVQSKQMEKPLNQEEAIPVLEKLQ
;
A
#
# COMPACT_ATOMS: atom_id res chain seq x y z
N GLU A 1 -2.48 3.70 -12.41
CA GLU A 1 -1.19 4.18 -12.90
C GLU A 1 -1.03 5.66 -12.59
N LEU A 2 0.12 6.04 -12.03
CA LEU A 2 0.53 7.44 -11.94
C LEU A 2 0.99 7.89 -13.33
N LYS A 3 0.51 9.05 -13.78
CA LYS A 3 0.80 9.58 -15.12
C LYS A 3 2.12 10.38 -15.21
N GLY A 4 2.88 10.46 -14.13
CA GLY A 4 4.08 11.28 -14.02
C GLY A 4 4.56 11.44 -12.58
N PRO A 5 5.63 12.25 -12.37
CA PRO A 5 6.07 12.61 -11.03
C PRO A 5 4.98 13.36 -10.25
N LEU A 6 5.06 13.33 -8.93
CA LEU A 6 4.22 14.09 -8.02
C LEU A 6 4.96 15.37 -7.59
N GLU A 7 4.30 16.52 -7.54
CA GLU A 7 4.91 17.73 -6.99
C GLU A 7 4.66 17.83 -5.48
N VAL A 8 5.60 18.43 -4.74
CA VAL A 8 5.41 18.72 -3.30
C VAL A 8 4.11 19.51 -3.08
N GLY A 9 3.26 18.99 -2.19
CA GLY A 9 1.93 19.53 -1.89
C GLY A 9 0.78 18.89 -2.68
N GLU A 10 1.08 18.14 -3.75
CA GLU A 10 0.05 17.39 -4.47
C GLU A 10 -0.42 16.17 -3.69
N LYS A 11 -1.66 15.75 -3.98
CA LYS A 11 -2.27 14.55 -3.43
C LYS A 11 -2.41 13.51 -4.51
N MET A 12 -2.25 12.25 -4.13
CA MET A 12 -2.49 11.11 -5.02
C MET A 12 -3.28 10.02 -4.32
N ALA A 13 -3.96 9.19 -5.12
CA ALA A 13 -4.58 7.96 -4.68
C ALA A 13 -3.92 6.76 -5.38
N MET A 14 -3.55 5.75 -4.60
CA MET A 14 -2.98 4.49 -5.08
C MET A 14 -3.99 3.38 -4.88
N GLN A 15 -4.37 2.72 -5.97
CA GLN A 15 -5.24 1.55 -5.96
C GLN A 15 -4.37 0.29 -5.86
N ILE A 16 -4.68 -0.57 -4.89
CA ILE A 16 -3.97 -1.83 -4.68
C ILE A 16 -5.00 -2.95 -4.69
N GLN A 17 -4.74 -3.95 -5.52
CA GLN A 17 -5.53 -5.17 -5.57
C GLN A 17 -4.70 -6.33 -5.03
N LEU A 18 -5.08 -6.85 -3.87
CA LEU A 18 -4.47 -8.04 -3.29
C LEU A 18 -5.24 -9.27 -3.76
N VAL A 19 -4.65 -10.05 -4.65
CA VAL A 19 -5.28 -11.25 -5.23
C VAL A 19 -4.66 -12.52 -4.64
N ASN A 20 -5.48 -13.46 -4.18
CA ASN A 20 -5.02 -14.81 -3.93
C ASN A 20 -4.92 -15.56 -5.28
N GLN A 21 -3.70 -15.61 -5.83
CA GLN A 21 -3.43 -16.29 -7.11
C GLN A 21 -3.40 -17.83 -6.99
N GLY A 22 -3.44 -18.38 -5.77
CA GLY A 22 -3.42 -19.82 -5.53
C GLY A 22 -4.71 -20.54 -5.94
N SER A 23 -4.70 -21.86 -5.80
CA SER A 23 -5.89 -22.72 -5.97
C SER A 23 -6.62 -23.03 -4.66
N ALA A 24 -6.03 -22.69 -3.51
CA ALA A 24 -6.60 -22.89 -2.18
C ALA A 24 -6.79 -21.54 -1.45
N PRO A 25 -7.66 -21.47 -0.42
CA PRO A 25 -7.80 -20.27 0.41
C PRO A 25 -6.49 -19.90 1.11
N ALA A 26 -6.18 -18.60 1.15
CA ALA A 26 -5.14 -18.04 1.99
C ALA A 26 -5.76 -17.65 3.34
N THR A 27 -5.11 -17.97 4.45
CA THR A 27 -5.65 -17.69 5.80
C THR A 27 -4.72 -16.80 6.59
N ASN A 28 -5.27 -16.01 7.51
CA ASN A 28 -4.54 -15.02 8.30
C ASN A 28 -3.72 -14.10 7.39
N VAL A 29 -4.39 -13.50 6.41
CA VAL A 29 -3.76 -12.61 5.44
C VAL A 29 -3.53 -11.25 6.08
N GLU A 30 -2.26 -10.92 6.29
CA GLU A 30 -1.80 -9.64 6.80
C GLU A 30 -1.35 -8.76 5.63
N PHE A 31 -1.82 -7.51 5.64
CA PHE A 31 -1.48 -6.50 4.66
C PHE A 31 -0.98 -5.25 5.38
N ARG A 32 0.23 -4.79 5.03
CA ARG A 32 0.82 -3.57 5.58
C ARG A 32 1.56 -2.79 4.52
N VAL A 33 1.61 -1.48 4.69
CA VAL A 33 2.29 -0.56 3.76
C VAL A 33 3.23 0.33 4.55
N LYS A 34 4.50 0.38 4.13
CA LYS A 34 5.50 1.31 4.64
C LYS A 34 5.51 2.56 3.77
N ILE A 35 5.32 3.70 4.40
CA ILE A 35 5.26 5.01 3.77
C ILE A 35 6.65 5.64 3.84
N PRO A 36 7.25 6.02 2.71
CA PRO A 36 8.54 6.69 2.68
C PRO A 36 8.39 8.14 3.14
N LYS A 37 9.49 8.80 3.53
CA LYS A 37 9.47 10.15 4.12
C LYS A 37 9.03 11.25 3.14
N GLU A 38 9.09 10.97 1.85
CA GLU A 38 8.67 11.85 0.75
C GLU A 38 7.14 12.02 0.73
N LEU A 39 6.42 11.06 1.32
CA LEU A 39 4.96 11.02 1.33
C LEU A 39 4.40 11.05 2.76
N VAL A 40 3.20 11.59 2.88
CA VAL A 40 2.38 11.53 4.09
C VAL A 40 1.12 10.75 3.78
N PHE A 41 0.80 9.75 4.59
CA PHE A 41 -0.47 9.04 4.52
C PHE A 41 -1.61 9.93 5.00
N LEU A 42 -2.69 9.99 4.22
CA LEU A 42 -3.87 10.78 4.53
C LEU A 42 -5.01 9.90 5.03
N ALA A 43 -5.35 8.85 4.27
CA ALA A 43 -6.46 7.96 4.55
C ALA A 43 -6.37 6.68 3.71
N ALA A 44 -7.13 5.67 4.10
CA ALA A 44 -7.38 4.50 3.25
C ALA A 44 -8.88 4.16 3.19
N LYS A 45 -9.33 3.67 2.04
CA LYS A 45 -10.58 2.91 1.92
C LYS A 45 -10.20 1.44 1.75
N ALA A 46 -10.77 0.59 2.60
CA ALA A 46 -10.46 -0.83 2.67
C ALA A 46 -11.66 -1.61 3.23
N PRO A 47 -11.75 -2.93 2.98
CA PRO A 47 -12.81 -3.78 3.53
C PRO A 47 -12.64 -4.04 5.04
N VAL A 48 -11.52 -3.63 5.63
CA VAL A 48 -11.14 -3.85 7.02
C VAL A 48 -10.61 -2.56 7.63
N ARG A 49 -10.57 -2.48 8.97
CA ARG A 49 -10.00 -1.29 9.63
C ARG A 49 -8.49 -1.26 9.44
N TYR A 50 -7.92 -0.07 9.61
CA TYR A 50 -6.47 0.14 9.58
C TYR A 50 -6.02 0.99 10.76
N LYS A 51 -4.73 0.87 11.09
CA LYS A 51 -4.03 1.73 12.05
C LYS A 51 -2.71 2.20 11.45
N GLN A 52 -2.34 3.43 11.75
CA GLN A 52 -1.01 3.95 11.42
C GLN A 52 -0.14 3.99 12.68
N ALA A 53 1.09 3.49 12.57
CA ALA A 53 2.11 3.56 13.60
C ALA A 53 3.44 3.98 12.94
N GLY A 54 3.85 5.23 13.18
CA GLY A 54 4.99 5.82 12.49
C GLY A 54 4.80 5.80 10.98
N SER A 55 5.77 5.21 10.27
CA SER A 55 5.75 5.06 8.81
C SER A 55 4.98 3.84 8.32
N TYR A 56 4.37 3.03 9.18
CA TYR A 56 3.60 1.86 8.76
C TYR A 56 2.10 2.08 8.91
N VAL A 57 1.36 1.74 7.86
CA VAL A 57 -0.09 1.54 7.89
C VAL A 57 -0.35 0.04 7.86
N SER A 58 -0.99 -0.48 8.91
CA SER A 58 -1.34 -1.91 9.02
C SER A 58 -2.85 -2.07 9.02
N PHE A 59 -3.33 -3.05 8.27
CA PHE A 59 -4.75 -3.37 8.15
C PHE A 59 -5.07 -4.57 9.06
N GLU A 60 -6.30 -4.66 9.56
CA GLU A 60 -6.73 -5.84 10.31
C GLU A 60 -6.57 -7.11 9.46
N THR A 61 -6.17 -8.21 10.11
CA THR A 61 -5.94 -9.49 9.44
C THR A 61 -7.23 -10.02 8.84
N ALA A 62 -7.22 -10.26 7.52
CA ALA A 62 -8.29 -10.99 6.87
C ALA A 62 -8.14 -12.49 7.22
N GLN A 63 -9.14 -13.03 7.92
CA GLN A 63 -9.09 -14.43 8.37
C GLN A 63 -8.96 -15.40 7.20
N GLU A 64 -9.60 -15.08 6.08
CA GLU A 64 -9.55 -15.87 4.85
C GLU A 64 -9.64 -14.97 3.62
N LEU A 65 -8.89 -15.31 2.58
CA LEU A 65 -9.04 -14.83 1.21
C LEU A 65 -9.16 -16.05 0.28
N PRO A 66 -10.38 -16.37 -0.22
CA PRO A 66 -10.59 -17.53 -1.07
C PRO A 66 -9.74 -17.51 -2.35
N ALA A 67 -9.56 -18.69 -2.95
CA ALA A 67 -8.82 -18.82 -4.19
C ALA A 67 -9.38 -17.90 -5.28
N LYS A 68 -8.49 -17.22 -6.00
CA LYS A 68 -8.80 -16.29 -7.10
C LYS A 68 -9.63 -15.05 -6.72
N GLN A 69 -9.91 -14.85 -5.44
CA GLN A 69 -10.58 -13.64 -4.94
C GLN A 69 -9.58 -12.53 -4.62
N ALA A 70 -10.11 -11.31 -4.50
CA ALA A 70 -9.31 -10.12 -4.27
C ALA A 70 -9.86 -9.25 -3.12
N LEU A 71 -8.95 -8.58 -2.42
CA LEU A 71 -9.25 -7.44 -1.56
C LEU A 71 -8.75 -6.16 -2.25
N ASN A 72 -9.59 -5.14 -2.30
CA ASN A 72 -9.27 -3.86 -2.92
C ASN A 72 -9.00 -2.80 -1.85
N PHE A 73 -7.92 -2.05 -2.03
CA PHE A 73 -7.51 -0.97 -1.15
C PHE A 73 -7.26 0.28 -1.98
N GLU A 74 -7.69 1.43 -1.45
CA GLU A 74 -7.35 2.74 -1.99
C GLU A 74 -6.64 3.54 -0.90
N LEU A 75 -5.37 3.89 -1.13
CA LEU A 75 -4.57 4.65 -0.18
C LEU A 75 -4.36 6.05 -0.73
N SER A 76 -4.64 7.07 0.08
CA SER A 76 -4.41 8.47 -0.27
C SER A 76 -3.17 9.01 0.41
N PHE A 77 -2.35 9.73 -0.36
CA PHE A 77 -1.11 10.34 0.09
C PHE A 77 -1.05 11.81 -0.29
N ALA A 78 -0.22 12.58 0.43
CA ALA A 78 0.28 13.87 -0.01
C ALA A 78 1.80 13.83 -0.15
N ALA A 79 2.35 14.46 -1.18
CA ALA A 79 3.78 14.70 -1.28
C ALA A 79 4.22 15.77 -0.28
N GLN A 80 5.28 15.48 0.48
CA GLN A 80 5.83 16.38 1.48
C GLN A 80 7.30 16.76 1.20
N ASN A 81 8.11 15.82 0.73
CA ASN A 81 9.52 16.08 0.44
C ASN A 81 9.86 15.60 -0.96
N LYS A 82 10.66 16.37 -1.71
CA LYS A 82 11.24 15.90 -2.97
C LYS A 82 12.10 14.66 -2.75
N GLY A 83 12.17 13.81 -3.77
CA GLY A 83 13.00 12.62 -3.74
C GLY A 83 12.39 11.48 -4.55
N ASP A 84 12.94 10.29 -4.34
CA ASP A 84 12.46 9.06 -4.94
C ASP A 84 11.70 8.27 -3.88
N ALA A 85 10.38 8.49 -3.82
CA ALA A 85 9.54 7.84 -2.83
C ALA A 85 9.36 6.36 -3.19
N ARG A 86 9.69 5.47 -2.25
CA ARG A 86 9.49 4.01 -2.39
C ARG A 86 8.44 3.52 -1.41
N VAL A 87 7.21 3.34 -1.90
CA VAL A 87 6.13 2.77 -1.09
C VAL A 87 6.28 1.25 -1.11
N LEU A 88 6.53 0.65 0.05
CA LEU A 88 6.68 -0.79 0.20
C LEU A 88 5.37 -1.39 0.71
N VAL A 89 4.74 -2.21 -0.11
CA VAL A 89 3.62 -3.08 0.24
C VAL A 89 4.18 -4.43 0.67
N GLN A 90 3.71 -4.92 1.82
CA GLN A 90 4.06 -6.23 2.33
C GLN A 90 2.81 -7.05 2.63
N VAL A 91 2.83 -8.31 2.19
CA VAL A 91 1.75 -9.29 2.38
C VAL A 91 2.32 -10.55 3.00
N GLN A 92 1.63 -11.09 3.99
CA GLN A 92 1.93 -12.40 4.58
C GLN A 92 0.63 -13.18 4.75
N SER A 93 0.69 -14.50 4.54
CA SER A 93 -0.38 -15.42 4.92
C SER A 93 0.22 -16.63 5.62
N LYS A 94 -0.60 -17.45 6.28
CA LYS A 94 -0.12 -18.67 6.95
C LYS A 94 0.56 -19.66 5.99
N GLN A 95 0.15 -19.66 4.73
CA GLN A 95 0.63 -20.57 3.68
C GLN A 95 1.97 -20.14 3.06
N MET A 96 2.48 -18.95 3.39
CA MET A 96 3.71 -18.41 2.80
C MET A 96 4.90 -18.60 3.74
N GLU A 97 6.02 -19.13 3.22
CA GLU A 97 7.27 -19.24 4.00
C GLU A 97 7.92 -17.89 4.29
N LYS A 98 7.75 -16.92 3.39
CA LYS A 98 8.30 -15.57 3.47
C LYS A 98 7.27 -14.56 2.97
N PRO A 99 7.30 -13.32 3.47
CA PRO A 99 6.38 -12.29 3.02
C PRO A 99 6.63 -11.93 1.55
N LEU A 100 5.56 -11.60 0.84
CA LEU A 100 5.63 -10.97 -0.47
C LEU A 100 5.80 -9.46 -0.27
N ASN A 101 6.80 -8.89 -0.93
CA ASN A 101 7.10 -7.47 -0.90
C ASN A 101 7.00 -6.91 -2.31
N GLN A 102 6.29 -5.80 -2.47
CA GLN A 102 6.21 -5.04 -3.72
C GLN A 102 6.52 -3.58 -3.43
N GLU A 103 7.41 -2.98 -4.21
CA GLU A 103 7.72 -1.56 -4.11
C GLU A 103 7.16 -0.81 -5.31
N GLU A 104 6.53 0.34 -5.04
CA GLU A 104 6.12 1.30 -6.06
C GLU A 104 6.98 2.56 -5.94
N ALA A 105 7.53 2.99 -7.08
CA ALA A 105 8.39 4.17 -7.18
C ALA A 105 7.58 5.39 -7.60
N ILE A 106 7.67 6.45 -6.81
CA ILE A 106 6.91 7.68 -7.04
C ILE A 106 7.90 8.84 -6.96
N PRO A 107 8.42 9.33 -8.11
CA PRO A 107 9.29 10.50 -8.11
C PRO A 107 8.52 11.71 -7.58
N VAL A 108 9.09 12.40 -6.58
CA VAL A 108 8.54 13.63 -6.01
C VAL A 108 9.45 14.81 -6.37
N LEU A 109 8.91 15.81 -7.05
CA LEU A 109 9.61 17.00 -7.49
C LEU A 109 9.26 18.21 -6.62
N GLU A 110 10.13 19.23 -6.67
CA GLU A 110 9.77 20.55 -6.13
C GLU A 110 8.53 21.10 -6.85
N LYS A 111 7.78 21.93 -6.13
CA LYS A 111 6.69 22.67 -6.74
C LYS A 111 7.26 23.72 -7.71
N LEU A 112 6.77 23.74 -8.95
CA LEU A 112 7.14 24.77 -9.91
C LEU A 112 6.55 26.13 -9.45
N GLN A 113 7.40 27.16 -9.43
CA GLN A 113 7.03 28.53 -9.06
C GLN A 113 6.29 29.25 -10.18
#